data_AF-A0A2D6AKA6-F1
#
_entry.id   AF-A0A2D6AKA6-F1
#
_cell.length_a   1.000
_cell.length_b   1.000
_cell.length_c   1.000
_cell.angle_alpha   90.00
_cell.angle_beta   90.00
_cell.angle_gamma   90.00
#
_symmetry.space_group_name_H-M   'P 1'
#
loop_
_entity.id
_entity.type
_entity.pdbx_description
1 polymer ?
#
loop_
_entity_poly.entity_id
_entity_poly.type
_entity_poly.pdbx_seq_one_letter_code
_entity_poly.pdbx_strand_id
1 'polypeptide(L)'
;MNLNQIAVAWNNNTPAKNQTKSYWTDGQFLYSYKLCIGYTDLENKKVLFNYTAKGNNFVSASTSRHVNLATFYADSLLVPNIANQIAVEFFTSK
;
A
#
# COMPACT_ATOMS: atom_id res chain seq x y z
N MET A 1 -11.77 6.57 10.14
CA MET A 1 -10.78 5.60 10.66
C MET A 1 -9.46 6.28 10.93
N ASN A 2 -8.72 5.80 11.93
CA ASN A 2 -7.33 6.18 12.15
C ASN A 2 -6.42 5.46 11.13
N LEU A 3 -5.13 5.80 11.08
CA LEU A 3 -4.21 5.21 10.09
C LEU A 3 -4.04 3.70 10.26
N ASN A 4 -3.95 3.20 11.50
CA ASN A 4 -3.74 1.78 11.78
C ASN A 4 -4.91 0.93 11.26
N GLN A 5 -6.13 1.44 11.38
CA GLN A 5 -7.33 0.78 10.87
C GLN A 5 -7.33 0.62 9.34
N ILE A 6 -6.62 1.47 8.59
CA ILE A 6 -6.54 1.34 7.13
C ILE A 6 -5.65 0.15 6.75
N ALA A 7 -4.53 -0.05 7.45
CA ALA A 7 -3.67 -1.20 7.22
C ALA A 7 -4.39 -2.51 7.56
N VAL A 8 -5.17 -2.53 8.65
CA VAL A 8 -6.05 -3.66 9.01
C VAL A 8 -7.13 -3.89 7.96
N ALA A 9 -7.77 -2.83 7.47
CA ALA A 9 -8.82 -2.96 6.46
C ALA A 9 -8.27 -3.54 5.15
N TRP A 10 -7.05 -3.13 4.74
CA TRP A 10 -6.35 -3.70 3.59
C TRP A 10 -6.04 -5.18 3.80
N ASN A 11 -5.53 -5.55 4.98
CA ASN A 11 -5.31 -6.95 5.33
C ASN A 11 -6.59 -7.79 5.19
N ASN A 12 -7.73 -7.21 5.54
CA ASN A 12 -9.04 -7.88 5.51
C ASN A 12 -9.79 -7.77 4.18
N ASN A 13 -9.17 -7.24 3.11
CA ASN A 13 -9.80 -7.02 1.81
C ASN A 13 -11.04 -6.10 1.87
N THR A 14 -11.04 -5.12 2.78
CA THR A 14 -12.17 -4.20 2.99
C THR A 14 -11.82 -2.78 2.60
N PRO A 15 -12.68 -2.07 1.84
CA PRO A 15 -12.47 -0.67 1.50
C PRO A 15 -12.48 0.21 2.76
N ALA A 16 -11.50 1.11 2.87
CA ALA A 16 -11.40 2.03 3.99
C ALA A 16 -10.62 3.29 3.62
N LYS A 17 -10.93 4.41 4.28
CA LYS A 17 -10.18 5.67 4.14
C LYS A 17 -10.08 6.41 5.46
N ASN A 18 -8.93 7.04 5.69
CA ASN A 18 -8.79 7.95 6.81
C ASN A 18 -9.58 9.26 6.55
N GLN A 19 -9.74 10.09 7.58
CA GLN A 19 -10.53 11.33 7.48
C GLN A 19 -10.02 12.29 6.40
N THR A 20 -8.70 12.38 6.23
CA THR A 20 -8.05 13.28 5.26
C THR A 20 -7.91 12.68 3.86
N LYS A 21 -8.35 11.43 3.65
CA LYS A 21 -8.17 10.65 2.40
C LYS A 21 -6.70 10.52 1.95
N SER A 22 -5.74 10.75 2.84
CA SER A 22 -4.31 10.61 2.57
C SER A 22 -3.81 9.17 2.72
N TYR A 23 -4.59 8.29 3.33
CA TYR A 23 -4.28 6.87 3.47
C TYR A 23 -5.57 6.07 3.34
N TRP A 24 -5.63 5.19 2.35
CA TRP A 24 -6.86 4.49 2.01
C TRP A 24 -6.57 3.20 1.22
N THR A 25 -7.56 2.33 1.18
CA THR A 25 -7.57 1.08 0.41
C THR A 25 -8.97 0.87 -0.18
N ASP A 26 -9.04 0.24 -1.34
CA ASP A 26 -10.28 -0.26 -1.94
C ASP A 26 -10.53 -1.75 -1.57
N GLY A 27 -9.70 -2.32 -0.69
CA GLY A 27 -9.68 -3.73 -0.33
C GLY A 27 -8.62 -4.53 -1.11
N GLN A 28 -8.33 -4.17 -2.35
CA GLN A 28 -7.30 -4.84 -3.16
C GLN A 28 -5.96 -4.11 -3.09
N PHE A 29 -5.99 -2.80 -3.30
CA PHE A 29 -4.84 -1.92 -3.37
C PHE A 29 -4.78 -1.00 -2.15
N LEU A 30 -3.58 -0.63 -1.75
CA LEU A 30 -3.30 0.28 -0.64
C LEU A 30 -2.61 1.53 -1.16
N TYR A 31 -3.11 2.68 -0.76
CA TYR A 31 -2.68 3.97 -1.28
C TYR A 31 -2.26 4.94 -0.18
N SER A 32 -1.14 5.63 -0.43
CA SER A 32 -0.75 6.85 0.27
C SER A 32 -0.99 8.04 -0.67
N TYR A 33 -1.99 8.86 -0.38
CA TYR A 33 -2.53 9.86 -1.31
C TYR A 33 -2.96 9.20 -2.63
N LYS A 34 -2.31 9.53 -3.75
CA LYS A 34 -2.52 8.91 -5.06
C LYS A 34 -1.49 7.82 -5.39
N LEU A 35 -0.48 7.65 -4.54
CA LEU A 35 0.58 6.67 -4.75
C LEU A 35 0.10 5.30 -4.27
N CYS A 36 0.07 4.31 -5.16
CA CYS A 36 -0.09 2.91 -4.78
C CYS A 36 1.17 2.47 -4.02
N ILE A 37 0.98 2.05 -2.77
CA ILE A 37 2.04 1.59 -1.87
C ILE A 37 1.94 0.09 -1.58
N GLY A 38 0.89 -0.60 -2.02
CA GLY A 38 0.77 -2.04 -1.91
C GLY A 38 -0.45 -2.59 -2.63
N TYR A 39 -0.49 -3.89 -2.83
CA TYR A 39 -1.58 -4.62 -3.47
C TYR A 39 -1.71 -6.03 -2.88
N THR A 40 -2.90 -6.61 -3.04
CA THR A 40 -3.15 -8.03 -2.80
C THR A 40 -2.96 -8.75 -4.13
N ASP A 41 -2.19 -9.84 -4.16
CA ASP A 41 -2.00 -10.61 -5.39
C ASP A 41 -3.13 -11.65 -5.59
N LEU A 42 -3.03 -12.44 -6.67
CA LEU A 42 -4.01 -13.47 -7.01
C LEU A 42 -4.02 -14.65 -6.01
N GLU A 43 -2.98 -14.80 -5.19
CA GLU A 43 -2.85 -15.80 -4.14
C GLU A 43 -3.27 -15.25 -2.76
N ASN A 44 -3.89 -14.06 -2.72
CA ASN A 44 -4.26 -13.31 -1.51
C ASN A 44 -3.07 -12.84 -0.66
N LYS A 45 -1.85 -12.78 -1.21
CA LYS A 45 -0.68 -12.26 -0.50
C LYS A 45 -0.64 -10.73 -0.56
N LYS A 46 -0.24 -10.14 0.56
CA LYS A 46 -0.09 -8.70 0.75
C LYS A 46 1.30 -8.25 0.35
N VAL A 47 1.39 -7.64 -0.83
CA VAL A 47 2.64 -7.10 -1.38
C VAL A 47 2.70 -5.60 -1.09
N LEU A 48 3.78 -5.17 -0.45
CA LEU A 48 4.01 -3.76 -0.09
C LEU A 48 5.23 -3.21 -0.80
N PHE A 49 5.18 -1.95 -1.21
CA PHE A 49 6.28 -1.24 -1.84
C PHE A 49 7.03 -0.37 -0.82
N ASN A 50 8.34 -0.56 -0.73
CA ASN A 50 9.19 0.09 0.25
C ASN A 50 9.55 1.53 -0.12
N TYR A 51 8.61 2.46 0.07
CA TYR A 51 8.86 3.90 -0.12
C TYR A 51 9.44 4.61 1.13
N THR A 52 10.21 3.89 1.95
CA THR A 52 10.83 4.43 3.18
C THR A 52 12.24 4.97 2.91
N ALA A 53 12.75 5.82 3.82
CA ALA A 53 14.13 6.30 3.76
C ALA A 53 15.16 5.16 3.81
N LYS A 54 14.93 4.18 4.68
CA LYS A 54 15.79 2.99 4.79
C LYS A 54 15.75 2.13 3.51
N GLY A 55 14.66 2.18 2.77
CA GLY A 55 14.49 1.49 1.49
C GLY A 55 15.15 2.17 0.30
N ASN A 56 15.82 3.33 0.48
CA ASN A 56 16.41 4.14 -0.59
C ASN A 56 15.43 4.52 -1.73
N ASN A 57 14.13 4.54 -1.44
CA ASN A 57 13.05 4.92 -2.37
C ASN A 57 12.08 5.91 -1.68
N PHE A 58 12.64 6.80 -0.88
CA PHE A 58 11.87 7.72 -0.05
C PHE A 58 11.03 8.68 -0.88
N VAL A 59 9.72 8.73 -0.59
CA VAL A 59 8.81 9.71 -1.21
C VAL A 59 8.51 10.86 -0.27
N SER A 60 8.10 10.56 0.97
CA SER A 60 7.81 11.56 2.00
C SER A 60 7.73 10.93 3.38
N ALA A 61 7.81 11.73 4.45
CA ALA A 61 7.67 11.25 5.82
C ALA A 61 6.29 10.59 6.06
N SER A 62 5.23 11.19 5.50
CA SER A 62 3.87 10.63 5.57
C SER A 62 3.77 9.28 4.85
N THR A 63 4.31 9.17 3.63
CA THR A 63 4.33 7.91 2.89
C THR A 63 5.13 6.84 3.64
N SER A 64 6.31 7.19 4.18
CA SER A 64 7.13 6.26 4.96
C SER A 64 6.38 5.77 6.21
N ARG A 65 5.61 6.64 6.86
CA ARG A 65 4.75 6.25 7.98
C ARG A 65 3.65 5.29 7.54
N HIS A 66 2.96 5.56 6.44
CA HIS A 66 1.93 4.67 5.91
C HIS A 66 2.49 3.29 5.57
N VAL A 67 3.66 3.22 4.91
CA VAL A 67 4.35 1.96 4.61
C VAL A 67 4.68 1.21 5.90
N ASN A 68 5.31 1.86 6.88
CA ASN A 68 5.67 1.21 8.15
C ASN A 68 4.47 0.63 8.91
N LEU A 69 3.29 1.27 8.81
CA LEU A 69 2.06 0.74 9.39
C LEU A 69 1.56 -0.52 8.67
N ALA A 70 1.72 -0.57 7.35
CA ALA A 70 1.31 -1.71 6.54
C ALA A 70 2.28 -2.89 6.60
N THR A 71 3.56 -2.65 6.94
CA THR A 71 4.59 -3.70 7.02
C THR A 71 4.21 -4.87 7.94
N PHE A 72 3.43 -4.62 9.00
CA PHE A 72 2.97 -5.67 9.91
C PHE A 72 2.00 -6.68 9.29
N TYR A 73 1.38 -6.31 8.17
CA TYR A 73 0.39 -7.12 7.45
C TYR A 73 0.88 -7.57 6.08
N ALA A 74 2.10 -7.19 5.69
CA ALA A 74 2.65 -7.51 4.39
C ALA A 74 3.37 -8.87 4.44
N ASP A 75 3.05 -9.73 3.48
CA ASP A 75 3.78 -10.98 3.24
C ASP A 75 5.10 -10.73 2.51
N SER A 76 5.18 -9.63 1.76
CA SER A 76 6.37 -9.28 0.97
C SER A 76 6.57 -7.77 0.90
N LEU A 77 7.83 -7.36 1.01
CA LEU A 77 8.25 -5.98 0.89
C LEU A 77 9.19 -5.85 -0.31
N LEU A 78 8.70 -5.20 -1.38
CA LEU A 78 9.42 -5.04 -2.63
C LEU A 78 10.01 -3.64 -2.77
N VAL A 79 11.13 -3.55 -3.49
CA VAL A 79 11.65 -2.27 -3.99
C VAL A 79 10.70 -1.77 -5.08
N PRO A 80 10.19 -0.53 -5.00
CA PRO A 80 9.39 0.05 -6.07
C PRO A 80 10.20 0.11 -7.38
N ASN A 81 9.63 -0.37 -8.48
CA ASN A 81 10.23 -0.29 -9.80
C ASN A 81 9.15 -0.20 -10.89
N ILE A 82 9.55 0.05 -12.14
CA ILE A 82 8.63 0.20 -13.27
C ILE A 82 7.79 -1.06 -13.50
N ALA A 83 8.38 -2.25 -13.41
CA ALA A 83 7.65 -3.51 -13.60
C ALA A 83 6.51 -3.69 -12.56
N ASN A 84 6.77 -3.30 -11.31
CA ASN A 84 5.78 -3.34 -10.23
C ASN A 84 4.62 -2.37 -10.49
N GLN A 85 4.91 -1.18 -11.03
CA GLN A 85 3.89 -0.19 -11.35
C GLN A 85 3.03 -0.65 -12.54
N ILE A 86 3.67 -1.17 -13.58
CA ILE A 86 2.98 -1.76 -14.74
C ILE A 86 2.09 -2.93 -14.31
N ALA A 87 2.58 -3.81 -13.43
CA ALA A 87 1.78 -4.92 -12.90
C ALA A 87 0.51 -4.40 -12.20
N VAL A 88 0.63 -3.38 -11.34
CA VAL A 88 -0.53 -2.73 -10.70
C VAL A 88 -1.50 -2.18 -11.74
N GLU A 89 -1.01 -1.47 -12.75
CA GLU A 89 -1.85 -0.90 -13.82
C GLU A 89 -2.65 -1.98 -14.56
N PHE A 90 -2.01 -3.10 -14.92
CA PHE A 90 -2.67 -4.25 -15.53
C PHE A 90 -3.77 -4.86 -14.64
N PHE A 91 -3.58 -4.87 -13.31
CA PHE A 91 -4.59 -5.39 -12.38
C PHE A 91 -5.71 -4.38 -12.08
N THR A 92 -5.47 -3.07 -12.22
CA THR A 92 -6.49 -2.02 -11.99
C THR A 92 -7.38 -1.72 -13.20
N SER A 93 -7.01 -2.15 -14.41
CA SER A 93 -7.67 -1.75 -15.65
C SER A 93 -8.89 -2.60 -16.06
N LYS A 94 -9.57 -3.25 -15.10
CA LYS A 94 -10.80 -4.01 -15.33
C LYS A 94 -12.03 -3.32 -14.75
#